data_AF-A0A972GVT4-F1
#
_entry.id   AF-A0A972GVT4-F1
#
_cell.length_a   1.000
_cell.length_b   1.000
_cell.length_c   1.000
_cell.angle_alpha   90.00
_cell.angle_beta   90.00
_cell.angle_gamma   90.00
#
_symmetry.space_group_name_H-M   'P 1'
#
loop_
_entity.id
_entity.type
_entity.pdbx_description
1 polymer ?
#
loop_
_entity_poly.entity_id
_entity_poly.type
_entity_poly.pdbx_seq_one_letter_code
_entity_poly.pdbx_strand_id
1 'polypeptide(L)'
;MINQVGGSELNFIQVLGNHDAYLLPKAEIMALTGQQRYHAIENEEAMLIFLDTSKEMNRSDWGGEMDAERLEWLKAQLDKSGNKPVFIFAHHPVYDTTTHSTMEKMSIDPQIDMLDVLNRKEGHGFYFCGHNHMNSIVQKDG
;
A
#
# COMPACT_ATOMS: atom_id res chain seq x y z
N MET A 1 -9.33 15.02 17.22
CA MET A 1 -9.31 14.69 15.78
C MET A 1 -7.86 14.49 15.40
N ILE A 2 -7.48 13.29 14.95
CA ILE A 2 -6.08 12.85 14.85
C ILE A 2 -5.56 12.81 13.40
N ASN A 3 -6.37 13.22 12.41
CA ASN A 3 -6.08 13.09 10.98
C ASN A 3 -5.89 14.44 10.24
N GLN A 4 -5.57 15.51 10.96
CA GLN A 4 -5.35 16.84 10.36
C GLN A 4 -3.87 17.19 10.39
N VAL A 5 -3.29 17.45 9.22
CA VAL A 5 -1.93 17.98 9.09
C VAL A 5 -2.02 19.50 8.93
N GLY A 6 -1.26 20.24 9.74
CA GLY A 6 -1.10 21.69 9.60
C GLY A 6 -2.35 22.55 9.83
N GLY A 7 -3.34 22.06 10.58
CA GLY A 7 -4.59 22.79 10.83
C GLY A 7 -5.57 22.82 9.65
N SER A 8 -5.37 21.96 8.65
CA SER A 8 -6.32 21.81 7.54
C SER A 8 -7.61 21.11 7.99
N GLU A 9 -8.74 21.49 7.41
CA GLU A 9 -10.03 20.78 7.58
C GLU A 9 -10.08 19.48 6.76
N LEU A 10 -9.00 19.14 6.05
CA LEU A 10 -8.92 17.95 5.20
C LEU A 10 -8.58 16.72 6.03
N ASN A 11 -9.22 15.61 5.68
CA ASN A 11 -8.88 14.30 6.23
C ASN A 11 -7.61 13.79 5.54
N PHE A 12 -6.54 13.61 6.30
CA PHE A 12 -5.29 13.03 5.83
C PHE A 12 -5.24 11.54 6.15
N ILE A 13 -5.07 10.70 5.13
CA ILE A 13 -4.85 9.26 5.28
C ILE A 13 -3.37 8.99 5.03
N GLN A 14 -2.68 8.50 6.05
CA GLN A 14 -1.27 8.14 5.98
C GLN A 14 -1.11 6.72 5.44
N VAL A 15 -0.15 6.54 4.54
CA VAL A 15 0.36 5.25 4.10
C VAL A 15 1.83 5.18 4.48
N LEU A 16 2.19 4.21 5.32
CA LEU A 16 3.55 4.12 5.88
C LEU A 16 4.57 3.76 4.80
N GLY A 17 5.65 4.52 4.75
CA GLY A 17 6.88 4.18 4.04
C GLY A 17 7.95 3.59 4.96
N ASN A 18 9.01 3.06 4.35
CA ASN A 18 10.15 2.50 5.08
C ASN A 18 10.77 3.52 6.05
N HIS A 19 10.85 4.80 5.67
CA HIS A 19 11.41 5.86 6.53
C HIS A 19 10.58 6.16 7.78
N ASP A 20 9.25 5.95 7.75
CA ASP A 20 8.40 6.12 8.93
C ASP A 20 8.71 5.05 9.99
N ALA A 21 8.98 3.82 9.55
CA ALA A 21 9.14 2.64 10.40
C ALA A 21 10.60 2.36 10.81
N TYR A 22 11.54 3.28 10.57
CA TYR A 22 12.96 3.12 10.94
C TYR A 22 13.32 3.45 12.39
N LEU A 23 12.45 4.20 13.07
CA LEU A 23 12.72 4.80 14.36
C LEU A 23 11.71 4.40 15.43
N LEU A 24 10.46 4.24 15.02
CA LEU A 24 9.36 3.90 15.91
C LEU A 24 8.75 2.58 15.46
N PRO A 25 8.44 1.67 16.41
CA PRO A 25 7.55 0.56 16.12
C PRO A 25 6.22 1.08 15.55
N LYS A 26 5.63 0.33 14.62
CA LYS A 26 4.36 0.67 13.99
C LYS A 26 3.26 0.87 15.01
N ALA A 27 3.27 0.14 16.12
CA ALA A 27 2.32 0.34 17.22
C ALA A 27 2.41 1.76 17.83
N GLU A 28 3.62 2.32 17.96
CA GLU A 28 3.81 3.69 18.45
C GLU A 28 3.40 4.71 17.39
N ILE A 29 3.72 4.46 16.10
CA ILE A 29 3.26 5.31 15.00
C ILE A 29 1.73 5.38 14.98
N MET A 30 1.04 4.25 15.12
CA MET A 30 -0.42 4.20 15.20
C MET A 30 -0.96 4.93 16.44
N ALA A 31 -0.31 4.80 17.59
CA ALA A 31 -0.72 5.50 18.80
C ALA A 31 -0.58 7.03 18.66
N LEU A 32 0.49 7.50 18.00
CA LEU A 32 0.73 8.92 17.75
C LEU A 32 -0.22 9.52 16.70
N THR A 33 -0.50 8.76 15.65
CA THR A 33 -1.27 9.23 14.48
C THR A 33 -2.76 8.95 14.61
N GLY A 34 -3.15 7.98 15.45
CA GLY A 34 -4.52 7.48 15.51
C GLY A 34 -4.98 6.73 14.25
N GLN A 35 -4.06 6.43 13.32
CA GLN A 35 -4.38 5.79 12.04
C GLN A 35 -4.07 4.29 12.04
N GLN A 36 -4.75 3.56 11.15
CA GLN A 36 -4.57 2.12 10.97
C GLN A 36 -3.47 1.84 9.94
N ARG A 37 -2.70 0.76 10.13
CA ARG A 37 -1.63 0.37 9.20
C ARG A 37 -2.16 0.02 7.81
N TYR A 38 -3.30 -0.65 7.77
CA TYR A 38 -4.00 -0.97 6.54
C TYR A 38 -5.51 -0.96 6.82
N HIS A 39 -6.29 -0.47 5.86
CA HIS A 39 -7.74 -0.40 5.95
C HIS A 39 -8.34 -0.13 4.56
N ALA A 40 -9.66 -0.30 4.45
CA ALA A 40 -10.39 0.04 3.24
C ALA A 40 -11.50 1.04 3.56
N ILE A 41 -11.73 1.96 2.63
CA ILE A 41 -12.88 2.87 2.62
C ILE A 41 -13.70 2.52 1.38
N GLU A 42 -14.96 2.16 1.60
CA GLU A 42 -15.89 1.84 0.52
C GLU A 42 -16.98 2.91 0.46
N ASN A 43 -17.30 3.34 -0.75
CA ASN A 43 -18.50 4.12 -1.04
C ASN A 43 -19.25 3.51 -2.23
N GLU A 44 -20.25 4.21 -2.75
CA GLU A 44 -21.07 3.73 -3.87
C GLU A 44 -20.28 3.63 -5.18
N GLU A 45 -19.25 4.47 -5.36
CA GLU A 45 -18.51 4.62 -6.61
C GLU A 45 -17.23 3.78 -6.67
N ALA A 46 -16.56 3.56 -5.54
CA ALA A 46 -15.24 2.94 -5.51
C ALA A 46 -14.92 2.28 -4.17
N MET A 47 -13.86 1.47 -4.19
CA MET A 47 -13.17 1.00 -3.00
C MET A 47 -11.74 1.54 -2.97
N LEU A 48 -11.38 2.20 -1.87
CA LEU A 48 -10.05 2.71 -1.61
C LEU A 48 -9.38 1.80 -0.58
N ILE A 49 -8.21 1.28 -0.89
CA ILE A 49 -7.46 0.34 -0.04
C ILE A 49 -6.12 0.98 0.30
N PHE A 50 -5.78 1.01 1.58
CA PHE A 50 -4.51 1.55 2.07
C PHE A 50 -3.71 0.39 2.67
N LEU A 51 -2.46 0.23 2.24
CA LEU A 51 -1.59 -0.89 2.63
C LEU A 51 -0.30 -0.40 3.28
N ASP A 52 0.05 -0.98 4.41
CA ASP A 52 1.38 -0.90 4.99
C ASP A 52 2.26 -2.01 4.42
N THR A 53 3.17 -1.62 3.54
CA THR A 53 4.19 -2.49 2.93
C THR A 53 5.57 -2.32 3.58
N SER A 54 5.70 -1.47 4.60
CA SER A 54 7.00 -1.16 5.21
C SER A 54 7.49 -2.31 6.10
N LYS A 55 8.81 -2.47 6.22
CA LYS A 55 9.43 -3.35 7.21
C LYS A 55 9.61 -2.58 8.51
N GLU A 56 9.18 -3.16 9.64
CA GLU A 56 9.30 -2.52 10.95
C GLU A 56 10.75 -2.55 11.43
N MET A 57 11.28 -1.40 11.85
CA MET A 57 12.58 -1.24 12.51
C MET A 57 13.78 -1.82 11.74
N ASN A 58 13.70 -1.89 10.40
CA ASN A 58 14.74 -2.45 9.55
C ASN A 58 15.34 -1.41 8.60
N ARG A 59 16.47 -0.81 8.98
CA ARG A 59 17.15 0.22 8.17
C ARG A 59 18.01 -0.32 7.05
N SER A 60 18.42 -1.59 7.15
CA SER A 60 19.27 -2.25 6.15
C SER A 60 18.49 -2.82 4.97
N ASP A 61 17.16 -2.87 5.09
CA ASP A 61 16.25 -3.39 4.10
C ASP A 61 15.06 -2.44 3.93
N TRP A 62 15.16 -1.61 2.89
CA TRP A 62 14.14 -0.64 2.53
C TRP A 62 13.13 -1.20 1.52
N GLY A 63 13.14 -2.50 1.27
CA GLY A 63 12.15 -3.15 0.41
C GLY A 63 10.82 -3.35 1.12
N GLY A 64 9.79 -3.65 0.33
CA GLY A 64 8.43 -3.88 0.84
C GLY A 64 8.19 -5.33 1.28
N GLU A 65 7.25 -5.52 2.19
CA GLU A 65 6.77 -6.83 2.65
C GLU A 65 5.24 -6.87 2.82
N MET A 66 4.69 -8.08 2.73
CA MET A 66 3.31 -8.41 3.05
C MET A 66 3.30 -9.83 3.63
N ASP A 67 2.70 -10.00 4.80
CA ASP A 67 2.50 -11.33 5.39
C ASP A 67 1.22 -11.98 4.87
N ALA A 68 1.05 -13.27 5.18
CA ALA A 68 -0.11 -14.04 4.74
C ALA A 68 -1.44 -13.43 5.22
N GLU A 69 -1.50 -12.87 6.43
CA GLU A 69 -2.70 -12.24 6.97
C GLU A 69 -3.11 -11.02 6.13
N ARG A 70 -2.17 -10.11 5.86
CA ARG A 70 -2.41 -8.93 5.04
C ARG A 70 -2.76 -9.28 3.59
N LEU A 71 -2.14 -10.34 3.03
CA LEU A 71 -2.46 -10.82 1.69
C LEU A 71 -3.88 -11.38 1.62
N GLU A 72 -4.28 -12.24 2.56
CA GLU A 72 -5.65 -12.77 2.60
C GLU A 72 -6.68 -11.66 2.84
N TRP A 73 -6.36 -10.68 3.69
CA TRP A 73 -7.20 -9.51 3.88
C TRP A 73 -7.37 -8.72 2.58
N LEU A 74 -6.28 -8.49 1.82
CA LEU A 74 -6.33 -7.80 0.54
C LEU A 74 -7.19 -8.57 -0.48
N LYS A 75 -6.99 -9.89 -0.60
CA LYS A 75 -7.81 -10.75 -1.47
C LYS A 75 -9.30 -10.60 -1.16
N ALA A 76 -9.65 -10.63 0.12
CA ALA A 76 -11.04 -10.46 0.56
C ALA A 76 -11.61 -9.08 0.21
N GLN A 77 -10.82 -8.00 0.29
CA GLN A 77 -11.27 -6.67 -0.14
C GLN A 77 -11.48 -6.61 -1.66
N LEU A 78 -10.56 -7.18 -2.44
CA LEU A 78 -10.67 -7.24 -3.90
C LEU A 78 -11.91 -8.00 -4.34
N ASP A 79 -12.15 -9.18 -3.77
CA ASP A 79 -13.35 -9.97 -4.06
C ASP A 79 -14.63 -9.22 -3.65
N LYS A 80 -14.63 -8.58 -2.46
CA LYS A 80 -15.75 -7.78 -1.97
C LYS A 80 -16.08 -6.59 -2.88
N SER A 81 -15.08 -6.02 -3.56
CA SER A 81 -15.27 -4.83 -4.41
C SER A 81 -16.15 -5.09 -5.64
N GLY A 82 -16.32 -6.36 -6.05
CA GLY A 82 -17.06 -6.72 -7.26
C GLY A 82 -16.58 -5.93 -8.47
N ASN A 83 -17.50 -5.28 -9.19
CA ASN A 83 -17.17 -4.47 -10.37
C ASN A 83 -16.76 -3.01 -10.05
N LYS A 84 -16.81 -2.57 -8.78
CA LYS A 84 -16.44 -1.18 -8.43
C LYS A 84 -14.95 -0.96 -8.69
N PRO A 85 -14.52 0.18 -9.25
CA PRO A 85 -13.11 0.52 -9.32
C PRO A 85 -12.41 0.42 -7.95
N VAL A 86 -11.22 -0.17 -7.95
CA VAL A 86 -10.37 -0.27 -6.74
C VAL A 86 -9.15 0.62 -6.89
N PHE A 87 -8.88 1.46 -5.90
CA PHE A 87 -7.69 2.30 -5.80
C PHE A 87 -6.87 1.86 -4.59
N ILE A 88 -5.69 1.31 -4.82
CA ILE A 88 -4.78 0.80 -3.78
C ILE A 88 -3.64 1.77 -3.60
N PHE A 89 -3.40 2.20 -2.37
CA PHE A 89 -2.31 3.08 -1.99
C PHE A 89 -1.33 2.31 -1.10
N ALA A 90 -0.09 2.20 -1.55
CA ALA A 90 0.99 1.55 -0.82
C ALA A 90 2.29 2.33 -1.02
N HIS A 91 3.27 2.17 -0.15
CA HIS A 91 4.55 2.86 -0.36
C HIS A 91 5.41 2.19 -1.45
N HIS A 92 5.64 0.88 -1.34
CA HIS A 92 6.55 0.16 -2.24
C HIS A 92 5.85 -0.27 -3.54
N PRO A 93 6.51 -0.16 -4.70
CA PRO A 93 6.00 -0.70 -5.96
C PRO A 93 5.80 -2.21 -5.93
N VAL A 94 4.89 -2.70 -6.75
CA VAL A 94 4.84 -4.14 -7.09
C VAL A 94 6.06 -4.47 -7.96
N TYR A 95 6.70 -5.61 -7.72
CA TYR A 95 7.86 -6.04 -8.49
C TYR A 95 7.55 -6.12 -10.00
N ASP A 96 8.51 -5.76 -10.84
CA ASP A 96 8.40 -5.76 -12.31
C ASP A 96 7.21 -4.95 -12.88
N THR A 97 6.96 -3.77 -12.29
CA THR A 97 5.92 -2.84 -12.76
C THR A 97 6.48 -1.48 -13.16
N THR A 98 6.74 -0.59 -12.21
CA THR A 98 7.19 0.79 -12.44
C THR A 98 8.71 0.91 -12.46
N THR A 99 9.23 2.06 -12.90
CA THR A 99 10.68 2.36 -12.94
C THR A 99 11.40 1.92 -11.66
N HIS A 100 12.52 1.20 -11.81
CA HIS A 100 13.37 0.63 -10.76
C HIS A 100 12.75 -0.48 -9.90
N SER A 101 11.50 -0.90 -10.13
CA SER A 101 10.84 -1.97 -9.33
C SER A 101 11.49 -3.36 -9.44
N THR A 102 12.51 -3.55 -10.28
CA THR A 102 13.30 -4.78 -10.38
C THR A 102 14.68 -4.69 -9.70
N MET A 103 15.06 -3.50 -9.20
CA MET A 103 16.30 -3.29 -8.47
C MET A 103 16.17 -3.79 -7.03
N GLU A 104 17.31 -4.18 -6.44
CA GLU A 104 17.35 -4.66 -5.05
C GLU A 104 16.63 -3.68 -4.10
N LYS A 105 15.64 -4.20 -3.36
CA LYS A 105 14.86 -3.48 -2.34
C LYS A 105 14.05 -2.28 -2.86
N MET A 106 13.85 -2.14 -4.17
CA MET A 106 13.07 -1.04 -4.77
C MET A 106 11.61 -1.40 -5.07
N SER A 107 11.11 -2.47 -4.45
CA SER A 107 9.76 -3.01 -4.59
C SER A 107 9.36 -3.83 -3.36
N ILE A 108 8.12 -4.30 -3.33
CA ILE A 108 7.72 -5.45 -2.51
C ILE A 108 8.60 -6.65 -2.91
N ASP A 109 8.96 -7.47 -1.92
CA ASP A 109 9.76 -8.69 -2.12
C ASP A 109 9.20 -9.53 -3.30
N PRO A 110 10.00 -9.87 -4.32
CA PRO A 110 9.56 -10.63 -5.48
C PRO A 110 9.07 -12.05 -5.15
N GLN A 111 9.35 -12.58 -3.95
CA GLN A 111 8.78 -13.85 -3.50
C GLN A 111 7.30 -13.75 -3.10
N ILE A 112 6.79 -12.52 -2.94
CA ILE A 112 5.39 -12.26 -2.66
C ILE A 112 4.68 -12.07 -3.99
N ASP A 113 3.74 -12.97 -4.31
CA ASP A 113 2.99 -12.92 -5.55
C ASP A 113 1.87 -11.87 -5.53
N MET A 114 2.28 -10.60 -5.50
CA MET A 114 1.36 -9.47 -5.46
C MET A 114 0.57 -9.35 -6.76
N LEU A 115 1.14 -9.66 -7.92
CA LEU A 115 0.42 -9.58 -9.19
C LEU A 115 -0.74 -10.57 -9.22
N ASP A 116 -0.54 -11.82 -8.81
CA ASP A 116 -1.64 -12.79 -8.75
C ASP A 116 -2.73 -12.38 -7.76
N VAL A 117 -2.36 -11.76 -6.64
CA VAL A 117 -3.36 -11.21 -5.70
C VAL A 117 -4.16 -10.09 -6.35
N LEU A 118 -3.50 -9.16 -7.04
CA LEU A 118 -4.15 -8.04 -7.70
C LEU A 118 -5.03 -8.46 -8.89
N ASN A 119 -4.63 -9.50 -9.62
CA ASN A 119 -5.38 -10.05 -10.76
C ASN A 119 -6.70 -10.74 -10.35
N ARG A 120 -6.96 -10.92 -9.06
CA ARG A 120 -8.29 -11.31 -8.57
C ARG A 120 -9.35 -10.23 -8.80
N LYS A 121 -8.92 -8.98 -9.00
CA LYS A 121 -9.81 -7.84 -9.15
C LYS A 121 -10.63 -7.96 -10.43
N GLU A 122 -11.95 -8.07 -10.31
CA GLU A 122 -12.86 -7.91 -11.44
C GLU A 122 -13.03 -6.42 -11.80
N GLY A 123 -12.95 -6.05 -13.07
CA GLY A 123 -13.05 -4.65 -13.48
C GLY A 123 -11.77 -3.85 -13.22
N HIS A 124 -11.88 -2.53 -13.04
CA HIS A 124 -10.70 -1.65 -13.01
C HIS A 124 -10.00 -1.62 -11.64
N GLY A 125 -8.69 -1.85 -11.65
CA GLY A 125 -7.81 -1.71 -10.49
C GLY A 125 -6.68 -0.70 -10.75
N PHE A 126 -6.37 0.11 -9.76
CA PHE A 126 -5.28 1.10 -9.80
C PHE A 126 -4.39 0.92 -8.58
N TYR A 127 -3.08 0.85 -8.78
CA TYR A 127 -2.09 0.74 -7.71
C TYR A 127 -1.18 1.96 -7.72
N PHE A 128 -1.20 2.74 -6.64
CA PHE A 128 -0.38 3.92 -6.45
C PHE A 128 0.75 3.60 -5.48
N CYS A 129 1.98 3.90 -5.90
CA CYS A 129 3.18 3.71 -5.11
C CYS A 129 4.10 4.92 -5.08
N GLY A 130 4.87 5.02 -4.01
CA GLY A 130 5.97 5.97 -3.86
C GLY A 130 7.31 5.28 -4.05
N HIS A 131 8.18 5.43 -3.04
CA HIS A 131 9.48 4.77 -2.87
C HIS A 131 10.57 5.12 -3.90
N ASN A 132 10.30 4.95 -5.20
CA ASN A 132 11.32 5.06 -6.24
C ASN A 132 11.59 6.50 -6.68
N HIS A 133 10.82 7.48 -6.16
CA HIS A 133 10.98 8.92 -6.40
C HIS A 133 11.03 9.30 -7.88
N MET A 134 10.29 8.55 -8.71
CA MET A 134 10.21 8.71 -10.16
C MET A 134 8.75 8.64 -10.61
N ASN A 135 8.35 9.52 -11.51
CA ASN A 135 7.06 9.42 -12.17
C ASN A 135 7.13 8.32 -13.24
N SER A 136 6.35 7.27 -13.04
CA SER A 136 6.27 6.13 -13.96
C SER A 136 4.88 5.54 -13.89
N ILE A 137 4.33 5.16 -15.05
CA ILE A 137 3.06 4.44 -15.17
C ILE A 137 3.27 3.23 -16.05
N VAL A 138 2.65 2.12 -15.67
CA VAL A 138 2.60 0.89 -16.47
C VAL A 138 1.17 0.36 -16.44
N GLN A 139 0.77 -0.34 -17.49
CA GLN A 139 -0.44 -1.13 -17.52
C GLN A 139 -0.03 -2.60 -17.57
N LYS A 140 -0.61 -3.42 -16.70
CA LYS A 140 -0.52 -4.89 -16.76
C LYS A 140 -1.92 -5.40 -17.08
N ASP A 141 -1.99 -6.38 -17.97
CA ASP A 141 -3.23 -7.11 -18.21
C ASP A 141 -3.42 -8.12 -17.07
N GLY A 142 -4.64 -8.22 -16.56
CA GLY A 142 -5.06 -9.12 -15.48
C GLY A 142 -6.18 -10.04 -15.94
#